data_AF-A0A6B3MSD4-F1
#
_entry.id   AF-A0A6B3MSD4-F1
#
_cell.length_a   1.000
_cell.length_b   1.000
_cell.length_c   1.000
_cell.angle_alpha   90.00
_cell.angle_beta   90.00
_cell.angle_gamma   90.00
#
_symmetry.space_group_name_H-M   'P 1'
#
loop_
_entity.id
_entity.type
_entity.pdbx_description
1 polymer ?
#
loop_
_entity_poly.entity_id
_entity_poly.type
_entity_poly.pdbx_seq_one_letter_code
_entity_poly.pdbx_strand_id
1 'polypeptide(L)' 'MGKVYCRSWDGSAWKNWKNLGGYSIAGVAAASWGPDRLDVFVVAGDHALHHKWMG' A
#
# COMPACT_ATOMS: atom_id res chain seq x y z
N MET A 1 10.33 6.45 10.25
CA MET A 1 9.60 5.22 9.85
C MET A 1 8.14 5.56 9.69
N GLY A 2 7.60 5.46 8.47
CA GLY A 2 6.23 5.86 8.15
C GLY A 2 5.29 4.66 8.10
N LYS A 3 4.11 4.76 8.72
CA LYS A 3 3.03 3.79 8.54
C LYS A 3 2.50 3.88 7.11
N VAL A 4 2.09 2.75 6.55
CA VAL A 4 1.60 2.65 5.17
C VAL A 4 0.09 2.49 5.21
N TYR A 5 -0.62 3.37 4.51
CA TYR A 5 -2.08 3.38 4.44
C TYR A 5 -2.53 3.37 2.98
N CYS A 6 -3.71 2.81 2.72
CA CYS A 6 -4.41 2.98 1.45
C CYS A 6 -5.85 3.45 1.67
N ARG A 7 -6.43 4.04 0.64
CA ARG A 7 -7.88 4.26 0.54
C ARG A 7 -8.29 4.11 -0.92
N SER A 8 -9.55 3.74 -1.15
CA SER A 8 -10.11 3.59 -2.48
C SER A 8 -11.30 4.52 -2.68
N TRP A 9 -11.56 4.83 -3.96
CA TRP A 9 -12.74 5.56 -4.39
C TRP A 9 -13.87 4.56 -4.67
N ASP A 10 -15.08 4.85 -4.20
CA ASP A 10 -16.24 3.97 -4.41
C ASP A 10 -17.15 4.37 -5.59
N GLY A 11 -16.76 5.40 -6.35
CA GLY A 11 -17.58 5.99 -7.41
C GLY A 11 -18.20 7.33 -7.01
N SER A 12 -18.31 7.62 -5.71
CA SER A 12 -18.96 8.83 -5.17
C SER A 12 -18.18 9.52 -4.05
N ALA A 13 -17.41 8.75 -3.27
CA ALA A 13 -16.61 9.23 -2.16
C ALA A 13 -15.33 8.40 -1.98
N TRP A 14 -14.36 9.00 -1.28
CA TRP A 14 -13.20 8.26 -0.79
C TRP A 14 -13.59 7.48 0.46
N LYS A 15 -13.29 6.19 0.50
CA LYS A 15 -13.42 5.38 1.71
C LYS A 15 -12.41 5.84 2.77
N ASN A 16 -12.65 5.43 4.01
CA ASN A 16 -11.72 5.65 5.12
C ASN A 16 -10.34 5.02 4.83
N TRP A 17 -9.30 5.67 5.35
CA TRP A 17 -7.94 5.13 5.28
C TRP A 17 -7.84 3.79 6.01
N LYS A 18 -7.26 2.80 5.34
CA LYS A 18 -6.97 1.47 5.86
C LYS A 18 -5.48 1.34 6.13
N ASN A 19 -5.12 0.94 7.34
CA ASN A 19 -3.74 0.64 7.71
C ASN A 19 -3.31 -0.69 7.07
N LEU A 20 -2.15 -0.70 6.40
CA LEU A 20 -1.63 -1.87 5.71
C LEU A 20 -0.70 -2.73 6.56
N GLY A 21 -0.40 -2.29 7.78
CA GLY A 21 0.56 -2.93 8.66
C GLY A 21 1.99 -2.54 8.31
N GLY A 22 2.93 -2.93 9.18
CA GLY A 22 4.36 -2.62 8.99
C GLY A 22 4.68 -1.12 9.03
N TYR A 23 5.83 -0.78 8.48
CA TYR A 23 6.29 0.59 8.25
C TYR A 23 7.30 0.62 7.10
N SER A 24 7.36 1.73 6.37
CA SER A 24 8.41 1.99 5.39
C SER A 24 9.52 2.83 6.01
N ILE A 25 10.77 2.55 5.61
CA ILE A 25 11.92 3.41 5.88
C ILE A 25 12.26 4.33 4.70
N ALA A 26 11.59 4.17 3.56
CA ALA A 26 11.78 4.94 2.33
C ALA A 26 10.42 5.32 1.69
N GLY A 27 10.43 5.61 0.38
CA GLY A 27 9.20 5.83 -0.39
C GLY A 27 8.30 4.58 -0.48
N VAL A 28 7.08 4.79 -0.96
CA VAL A 28 6.11 3.74 -1.26
C VAL A 28 5.86 3.73 -2.76
N ALA A 29 5.89 2.55 -3.39
CA ALA A 29 5.54 2.38 -4.80
C ALA A 29 4.32 1.47 -4.93
N ALA A 30 3.51 1.69 -5.96
CA ALA A 30 2.34 0.87 -6.26
C ALA A 30 2.26 0.54 -7.75
N ALA A 31 1.83 -0.67 -8.08
CA ALA A 31 1.57 -1.14 -9.43
C ALA A 31 0.29 -1.99 -9.44
N SER A 32 -0.33 -2.16 -10.62
CA SER A 32 -1.48 -3.04 -10.80
C SER A 32 -1.19 -4.05 -11.90
N TRP A 33 -1.50 -5.32 -11.64
CA TRP A 33 -1.38 -6.40 -12.63
C TRP A 33 -2.71 -6.74 -13.31
N GLY A 34 -3.78 -6.03 -12.98
CA GLY A 34 -5.12 -6.25 -13.54
C GLY A 34 -6.20 -5.55 -12.71
N PRO A 35 -7.44 -5.57 -13.20
CA PRO A 35 -8.60 -5.06 -12.45
C PRO A 35 -8.66 -5.65 -11.05
N ASP A 36 -9.13 -4.85 -10.09
CA ASP A 36 -9.33 -5.26 -8.68
C ASP A 36 -8.07 -5.79 -7.97
N ARG A 37 -6.89 -5.40 -8.45
CA ARG A 37 -5.63 -5.71 -7.78
C ARG A 37 -4.66 -4.54 -7.77
N LEU A 38 -4.19 -4.21 -6.57
CA LEU A 38 -3.09 -3.26 -6.34
C LEU A 38 -1.99 -3.92 -5.52
N ASP A 39 -0.77 -3.89 -6.04
CA ASP A 39 0.45 -4.37 -5.41
C ASP A 39 1.24 -3.18 -4.87
N VAL A 40 1.55 -3.19 -3.57
CA VAL A 40 2.26 -2.11 -2.86
C VAL A 40 3.63 -2.61 -2.40
N PHE A 41 4.66 -1.81 -2.64
CA PHE A 41 6.06 -2.13 -2.37
C PHE A 41 6.70 -1.09 -1.46
N VAL A 42 7.46 -1.55 -0.47
CA VAL A 42 8.20 -0.71 0.47
C VAL A 42 9.55 -1.30 0.80
N VAL A 43 10.50 -0.46 1.20
CA VAL A 43 11.69 -0.90 1.93
C VAL A 43 11.35 -0.89 3.42
N ALA A 44 11.44 -2.04 4.09
CA ALA A 44 11.12 -2.17 5.50
C ALA A 44 12.37 -2.01 6.39
N GLY A 45 12.21 -2.10 7.71
CA GLY A 45 13.29 -1.87 8.68
C GLY A 45 14.42 -2.90 8.63
N ASP A 46 14.20 -4.05 8.01
CA ASP A 46 15.21 -5.07 7.73
C ASP A 46 16.00 -4.80 6.43
N HIS A 47 15.80 -3.64 5.80
CA HIS A 47 16.36 -3.25 4.51
C HIS A 47 15.97 -4.16 3.34
N ALA A 48 14.97 -5.04 3.51
CA ALA A 48 14.42 -5.84 2.43
C ALA A 48 13.28 -5.10 1.72
N LEU A 49 13.02 -5.51 0.47
CA LEU A 49 11.82 -5.13 -0.26
C LEU A 49 10.66 -6.00 0.23
N HIS A 50 9.64 -5.37 0.81
CA HIS A 50 8.39 -6.03 1.22
C HIS A 50 7.26 -5.67 0.26
N HIS A 51 6.35 -6.62 0.08
CA HIS A 51 5.21 -6.50 -0.83
C HIS A 51 3.91 -6.91 -0.13
N LYS A 52 2.82 -6.20 -0.45
CA LYS A 52 1.47 -6.56 -0.08
C LYS A 52 0.52 -6.31 -1.25
N TRP A 53 -0.32 -7.28 -1.58
CA TRP A 53 -1.40 -7.09 -2.53
C TRP A 53 -2.72 -6.79 -1.82
N MET A 54 -3.59 -6.05 -2.52
CA MET A 54 -4.97 -5.76 -2.12
C MET A 54 -5.89 -5.98 -3.31
N GLY A 55 -7.07 -6.53 -3.03
CA GLY A 55 -8.26 -6.52 -3.88
C GLY A 55 -9.47 -6.13 -3.04
#